data_AF-A0A7J9TCU5-F1
#
_entry.id   AF-A0A7J9TCU5-F1
#
_cell.length_a   1.000
_cell.length_b   1.000
_cell.length_c   1.000
_cell.angle_alpha   90.00
_cell.angle_beta   90.00
_cell.angle_gamma   90.00
#
_symmetry.space_group_name_H-M   'P 1'
#
loop_
_entity.id
_entity.type
_entity.pdbx_description
1 polymer ?
#
loop_
_entity_poly.entity_id
_entity_poly.type
_entity_poly.pdbx_seq_one_letter_code
_entity_poly.pdbx_strand_id
1 'polypeptide(L)' 'MVDKIKIIVYGSPSIDEIKTTDIENVNSIFREIIGRLVRKTKSHSKKKLKLVNAVELFQFYWNFMDMLPKRSIPAMI' A
#
# COMPACT_ATOMS: atom_id res chain seq x y z
N MET A 1 -23.75 -16.06 5.06
CA MET A 1 -22.91 -15.39 4.05
C MET A 1 -22.49 -14.06 4.64
N VAL A 2 -21.21 -13.72 4.62
CA VAL A 2 -20.75 -12.38 5.05
C VAL A 2 -20.82 -11.48 3.83
N ASP A 3 -21.73 -10.51 3.83
CA ASP A 3 -21.81 -9.53 2.75
C ASP A 3 -20.53 -8.68 2.71
N LYS A 4 -19.97 -8.51 1.51
CA LYS A 4 -18.79 -7.68 1.28
C LYS A 4 -19.23 -6.32 0.77
N ILE A 5 -19.08 -5.30 1.60
CA ILE A 5 -19.33 -3.91 1.21
C ILE A 5 -18.09 -3.39 0.46
N LYS A 6 -18.28 -2.95 -0.79
CA LYS A 6 -17.24 -2.31 -1.59
C LYS A 6 -17.48 -0.80 -1.63
N ILE A 7 -16.46 -0.02 -1.33
CA ILE A 7 -16.52 1.45 -1.29
C ILE A 7 -15.35 2.00 -2.08
N ILE A 8 -15.61 2.97 -2.95
CA ILE A 8 -14.56 3.71 -3.66
C ILE A 8 -14.06 4.80 -2.70
N VAL A 9 -12.80 4.67 -2.27
CA VAL A 9 -12.14 5.66 -1.39
C VAL A 9 -11.28 6.62 -2.19
N TYR A 10 -10.66 6.14 -3.27
CA TYR A 10 -9.81 6.90 -4.19
C TYR A 10 -10.01 6.43 -5.63
N GLY A 11 -9.86 7.35 -6.59
CA GLY A 11 -9.98 7.08 -8.03
C GLY A 11 -11.43 6.96 -8.50
N SER A 12 -11.59 6.45 -9.73
CA SER A 12 -12.90 6.22 -10.36
C SER A 12 -13.11 4.76 -10.85
N PRO A 13 -12.77 3.72 -10.06
CA PRO A 13 -12.97 2.34 -10.49
C PRO A 13 -14.45 1.96 -10.47
N SER A 14 -14.84 1.00 -11.31
CA SER A 14 -16.16 0.37 -11.18
C SER A 14 -16.21 -0.55 -9.96
N ILE A 15 -17.39 -0.79 -9.38
CA ILE A 15 -17.54 -1.66 -8.20
C ILE A 15 -17.06 -3.10 -8.48
N ASP A 16 -17.16 -3.55 -9.74
CA ASP A 16 -16.73 -4.87 -10.17
C ASP A 16 -15.21 -5.00 -10.30
N GLU A 17 -14.52 -3.88 -10.59
CA GLU A 17 -13.05 -3.81 -10.61
C GLU A 17 -12.43 -3.88 -9.22
N ILE A 18 -13.16 -3.49 -8.17
CA ILE A 18 -12.66 -3.56 -6.79
C ILE A 18 -12.57 -5.03 -6.37
N LYS A 19 -11.34 -5.55 -6.33
CA LYS A 19 -11.04 -6.90 -5.85
C LYS A 19 -10.40 -6.84 -4.47
N THR A 20 -10.96 -7.61 -3.53
CA THR A 20 -10.41 -7.72 -2.17
C THR A 20 -9.01 -8.36 -2.17
N THR A 21 -8.72 -9.23 -3.13
CA THR A 21 -7.40 -9.87 -3.30
C THR A 21 -6.29 -8.86 -3.56
N ASP A 22 -6.59 -7.78 -4.30
CA ASP A 22 -5.60 -6.78 -4.65
C ASP A 22 -5.21 -5.97 -3.40
N ILE A 23 -6.21 -5.61 -2.58
CA ILE A 23 -6.01 -4.95 -1.28
C ILE A 23 -5.23 -5.85 -0.32
N GLU A 24 -5.57 -7.14 -0.23
CA GLU A 24 -4.87 -8.11 0.61
C GLU A 24 -3.40 -8.26 0.19
N ASN A 25 -3.14 -8.34 -1.12
CA ASN A 25 -1.80 -8.47 -1.65
C ASN A 25 -0.95 -7.22 -1.35
N VAL A 26 -1.50 -6.03 -1.60
CA VAL A 26 -0.84 -4.75 -1.26
C VAL A 26 -0.57 -4.68 0.25
N ASN A 27 -1.53 -5.07 1.09
CA ASN A 27 -1.36 -5.08 2.55
C ASN A 27 -0.26 -6.04 3.02
N SER A 28 -0.07 -7.18 2.34
CA SER A 28 1.02 -8.12 2.63
C SER A 28 2.38 -7.52 2.26
N ILE A 29 2.51 -7.01 1.03
CA ILE A 29 3.74 -6.34 0.56
C ILE A 29 4.12 -5.18 1.50
N PHE A 30 3.13 -4.35 1.83
CA PHE A 30 3.31 -3.20 2.70
C PHE A 30 3.80 -3.61 4.10
N ARG A 31 3.18 -4.62 4.72
CA ARG A 31 3.61 -5.12 6.04
C ARG A 31 5.01 -5.69 6.01
N GLU A 32 5.39 -6.38 4.94
CA GLU A 32 6.74 -6.94 4.82
C GLU A 32 7.80 -5.84 4.71
N ILE A 33 7.57 -4.86 3.84
CA ILE A 33 8.50 -3.74 3.62
C ILE A 33 8.60 -2.87 4.87
N ILE A 34 7.47 -2.42 5.41
CA ILE A 34 7.44 -1.62 6.63
C ILE A 34 8.02 -2.42 7.80
N GLY A 35 7.69 -3.71 7.93
CA GLY A 35 8.21 -4.62 8.95
C GLY A 35 9.74 -4.67 9.01
N ARG A 36 10.41 -4.64 7.85
CA ARG A 36 11.87 -4.53 7.73
C ARG A 36 12.38 -3.15 8.18
N LEU A 37 11.64 -2.08 7.89
CA LEU A 37 12.00 -0.72 8.27
C LEU A 37 11.79 -0.42 9.77
N VAL A 38 10.80 -1.01 10.44
CA VAL A 38 10.52 -0.74 11.87
C VAL A 38 11.47 -1.44 12.86
N ARG A 39 12.26 -2.44 12.46
CA ARG A 39 13.11 -3.22 13.39
C ARG A 39 14.60 -2.88 13.25
N LYS A 40 15.22 -2.40 14.35
CA LYS A 40 16.69 -2.34 14.51
C LYS A 40 17.21 -3.54 15.30
N THR A 41 16.45 -3.99 16.31
CA THR A 41 16.57 -5.24 17.08
C THR A 41 15.16 -5.66 17.55
N LYS A 42 15.00 -6.88 18.10
CA LYS A 42 13.67 -7.41 18.50
C LYS A 42 12.93 -6.60 19.59
N SER A 43 13.61 -5.71 20.32
CA SER A 43 13.08 -5.11 21.57
C SER A 43 12.84 -3.59 21.52
N HIS A 44 13.23 -2.91 20.44
CA HIS A 44 13.03 -1.45 20.32
C HIS A 44 12.19 -1.10 19.10
N SER A 45 10.93 -0.72 19.37
CA SER A 45 10.06 -0.05 18.41
C SER A 45 10.70 1.28 18.00
N LYS A 46 10.96 1.51 16.71
CA LYS A 46 11.36 2.84 16.23
C LYS A 46 10.25 3.86 16.54
N LYS A 47 10.63 5.13 16.78
CA LYS A 47 9.71 6.25 17.07
C LYS A 47 8.58 6.31 16.01
N LYS A 48 7.35 6.70 16.41
CA LYS A 48 6.17 6.88 15.52
C LYS A 48 6.50 7.61 14.22
N LEU A 49 7.32 8.66 14.29
CA LEU A 49 7.76 9.43 13.12
C LEU A 49 8.47 8.58 12.06
N LYS A 50 9.24 7.54 12.45
CA LYS A 50 9.89 6.64 11.50
C LYS A 50 8.89 5.75 10.76
N LEU A 51 7.78 5.37 11.40
CA LEU A 51 6.70 4.66 10.71
C LEU A 51 6.05 5.57 9.69
N VAL A 52 5.70 6.80 10.07
CA VAL A 52 5.09 7.79 9.16
C VAL A 52 5.97 8.02 7.93
N ASN A 53 7.25 8.36 8.12
CA ASN A 53 8.16 8.60 6.99
C ASN A 53 8.35 7.35 6.12
N ALA A 54 8.29 6.15 6.69
CA ALA A 54 8.39 4.90 5.93
C ALA A 54 7.14 4.65 5.09
N VAL A 55 5.95 4.95 5.63
CA VAL A 55 4.68 4.89 4.88
C VAL A 55 4.70 5.88 3.73
N GLU A 56 5.06 7.14 4.00
CA GLU A 56 5.13 8.20 2.98
C GLU A 56 6.12 7.85 1.86
N LEU A 57 7.32 7.36 2.22
CA LEU A 57 8.32 6.95 1.24
C LEU A 57 7.83 5.78 0.38
N PHE A 58 7.17 4.79 0.98
CA PHE A 58 6.61 3.67 0.24
C PHE A 58 5.53 4.14 -0.73
N GLN A 59 4.57 4.94 -0.26
CA GLN A 59 3.51 5.48 -1.11
C GLN A 59 4.06 6.33 -2.25
N PHE A 60 5.08 7.15 -1.97
CA PHE A 60 5.75 7.92 -3.01
C PHE A 60 6.40 7.01 -4.06
N TYR A 61 7.21 6.04 -3.63
CA TYR A 61 7.86 5.12 -4.56
C TYR A 61 6.84 4.35 -5.40
N TRP A 62 5.81 3.78 -4.76
CA TRP A 62 4.79 3.00 -5.45
C TRP A 62 4.01 3.84 -6.46
N ASN A 63 3.60 5.05 -6.07
CA ASN A 63 2.75 5.87 -6.92
C ASN A 63 3.50 6.59 -8.05
N PHE A 64 4.79 6.89 -7.86
CA PHE A 64 5.56 7.76 -8.76
C PHE A 64 6.78 7.12 -9.41
N MET A 65 7.27 5.98 -8.92
CA MET A 65 8.49 5.33 -9.44
C MET A 65 8.22 3.94 -10.02
N ASP A 66 7.20 3.22 -9.51
CA ASP A 66 6.89 1.88 -10.00
C ASP A 66 6.14 1.95 -11.34
N MET A 67 6.79 1.50 -12.41
CA MET A 67 6.19 1.52 -13.75
C MET A 67 5.24 0.35 -13.92
N LEU A 68 3.98 0.65 -14.23
CA LEU A 68 3.04 -0.34 -14.70
C LEU A 68 3.45 -0.84 -16.10
N PRO A 69 3.00 -2.04 -16.52
CA PRO A 69 3.36 -2.63 -17.82
C PRO A 69 3.13 -1.73 -19.05
N LYS A 70 2.26 -0.72 -18.93
CA LYS A 70 1.95 0.27 -19.98
C LYS A 70 2.87 1.51 -19.98
N ARG A 71 3.98 1.50 -19.23
CA ARG A 71 4.87 2.67 -19.01
C ARG A 71 4.16 3.88 -18.38
N SER A 72 3.08 3.63 -17.65
CA SER A 72 2.38 4.62 -16.83
C SER A 72 2.71 4.37 -15.36
N ILE A 73 2.77 5.43 -14.55
CA ILE A 73 2.86 5.29 -13.09
C ILE A 73 1.45 5.31 -12.49
N PRO A 74 1.22 4.68 -11.32
CA PRO A 74 -0.10 4.64 -10.71
C PRO A 74 -0.73 6.01 -10.49
N ALA A 75 0.07 7.05 -10.21
CA ALA A 75 -0.45 8.42 -10.03
C ALA A 75 -0.98 9.10 -11.30
N MET A 76 -0.75 8.54 -12.50
CA MET A 76 -1.24 9.09 -13.77
C MET A 76 -2.62 8.54 -14.17
N ILE A 77 -3.17 7.60 -13.39
CA ILE A 77 -4.45 6.92 -13.62
C ILE A 77 -5.45 7.44 -12.59
#